data_AF-A0A833VVJ4-F1
#
_entry.id   AF-A0A833VVJ4-F1
#
_cell.length_a   1.000
_cell.length_b   1.000
_cell.length_c   1.000
_cell.angle_alpha   90.00
_cell.angle_beta   90.00
_cell.angle_gamma   90.00
#
_symmetry.space_group_name_H-M   'P 1'
#
loop_
_entity.id
_entity.type
_entity.pdbx_description
1 polymer ?
#
loop_
_entity_poly.entity_id
_entity_poly.type
_entity_poly.pdbx_seq_one_letter_code
_entity_poly.pdbx_strand_id
1 'polypeptide(L)'
;MAPKLKRKTRNKLIRKDNNNKLSMQNVKREKLFHELKFSALNTERNQRFWRETLIRVKMPDVWRKIDVTWQTLEHAIDFKDYSISLLLDSLQEAQNQHRTINGAHVELIDKSLEAHETRLADVNTLFYGNVKTVLADKISQFENINYYRNKKEIALRKINLLVSHRGENASNIARSTAINTEDRRKDYEIIKKKDQIDQQMITRQYMRIAILFDRIMKFRSKINSYKKESMIELREITRESNFFHNIYRETNERFIFGTYFRYIYLIRNEKTINYLITSCKKDKHKTTTMSKEYNRGVKHMRGLLIKAERILGYMQICRKYETQDEKILPMIDNHPMRLSITDDNDVLPLQTVVKDFQHTINFWRRIGFTQIITTELRGEKNQLIIQANNLRKLVKRCLIDDTVQLSYTPSKMT
;
A
#
# COMPACT_ATOMS: atom_id res chain seq x y z
N MET A 1 -109.14 -23.05 52.80
CA MET A 1 -108.24 -21.95 53.25
C MET A 1 -107.69 -22.35 54.62
N ALA A 2 -106.42 -22.37 55.01
CA ALA A 2 -105.17 -21.86 54.47
C ALA A 2 -103.96 -22.61 55.12
N PRO A 3 -102.98 -23.12 54.35
CA PRO A 3 -101.65 -23.44 54.85
C PRO A 3 -100.64 -22.41 54.28
N LYS A 4 -100.80 -21.12 54.63
CA LYS A 4 -99.93 -20.03 54.15
C LYS A 4 -99.05 -19.39 55.23
N LEU A 5 -99.36 -19.60 56.52
CA LEU A 5 -98.61 -18.98 57.63
C LEU A 5 -97.30 -19.70 57.98
N LYS A 6 -97.27 -21.05 58.05
CA LYS A 6 -96.03 -21.79 58.37
C LYS A 6 -94.93 -21.69 57.28
N ARG A 7 -95.31 -21.49 56.01
CA ARG A 7 -94.36 -21.33 54.89
C ARG A 7 -93.69 -19.95 54.89
N LYS A 8 -94.39 -18.91 55.38
CA LYS A 8 -93.87 -17.53 55.49
C LYS A 8 -92.82 -17.41 56.61
N THR A 9 -93.03 -18.06 57.75
CA THR A 9 -92.08 -18.05 58.88
C THR A 9 -90.80 -18.83 58.56
N ARG A 10 -90.93 -19.98 57.89
CA ARG A 10 -89.77 -20.77 57.42
C ARG A 10 -88.95 -20.02 56.37
N ASN A 11 -89.59 -19.32 55.43
CA ASN A 11 -88.88 -18.49 54.44
C ASN A 11 -88.20 -17.25 55.06
N LYS A 12 -88.75 -16.68 56.15
CA LYS A 12 -88.11 -15.58 56.90
C LYS A 12 -86.86 -16.03 57.65
N LEU A 13 -86.91 -17.22 58.27
CA LEU A 13 -85.76 -17.85 58.92
C LEU A 13 -84.66 -18.18 57.92
N ILE A 14 -85.00 -18.81 56.78
CA ILE A 14 -84.04 -19.11 55.70
C ILE A 14 -83.42 -17.83 55.13
N ARG A 15 -84.20 -16.75 54.96
CA ARG A 15 -83.67 -15.44 54.53
C ARG A 15 -82.74 -14.79 55.57
N LYS A 16 -83.06 -14.90 56.87
CA LYS A 16 -82.21 -14.35 57.94
C LYS A 16 -80.91 -15.14 58.06
N ASP A 17 -80.97 -16.46 57.93
CA ASP A 17 -79.79 -17.32 57.93
C ASP A 17 -78.92 -17.10 56.69
N ASN A 18 -79.53 -16.96 55.51
CA ASN A 18 -78.81 -16.61 54.28
C ASN A 18 -78.20 -15.20 54.34
N ASN A 19 -78.89 -14.21 54.91
CA ASN A 19 -78.34 -12.86 55.10
C ASN A 19 -77.20 -12.85 56.12
N ASN A 20 -77.31 -13.61 57.21
CA ASN A 20 -76.21 -13.80 58.16
C ASN A 20 -75.02 -14.50 57.51
N LYS A 21 -75.25 -15.52 56.67
CA LYS A 21 -74.21 -16.20 55.88
C LYS A 21 -73.54 -15.24 54.90
N LEU A 22 -74.30 -14.44 54.16
CA LEU A 22 -73.79 -13.43 53.23
C LEU A 22 -72.97 -12.35 53.97
N SER A 23 -73.46 -11.88 55.12
CA SER A 23 -72.77 -10.91 55.97
C SER A 23 -71.45 -11.47 56.49
N MET A 24 -71.45 -12.71 57.00
CA MET A 24 -70.22 -13.40 57.39
C MET A 24 -69.25 -13.60 56.22
N GLN A 25 -69.76 -13.90 55.03
CA GLN A 25 -68.95 -14.12 53.84
C GLN A 25 -68.33 -12.81 53.33
N ASN A 26 -69.06 -11.69 53.43
CA ASN A 26 -68.54 -10.35 53.14
C ASN A 26 -67.45 -9.93 54.13
N VAL A 27 -67.67 -10.11 55.44
CA VAL A 27 -66.63 -9.82 56.46
C VAL A 27 -65.38 -10.67 56.25
N LYS A 28 -65.52 -11.95 55.87
CA LYS A 28 -64.39 -12.82 55.51
C LYS A 28 -63.67 -12.32 54.25
N ARG A 29 -64.40 -11.87 53.23
CA ARG A 29 -63.84 -11.27 52.01
C ARG A 29 -63.05 -10.00 52.30
N GLU A 30 -63.57 -9.16 53.18
CA GLU A 30 -62.97 -7.89 53.56
C GLU A 30 -61.68 -8.10 54.35
N LYS A 31 -61.66 -9.07 55.26
CA LYS A 31 -60.42 -9.52 55.92
C LYS A 31 -59.39 -10.05 54.93
N LEU A 32 -59.81 -10.89 53.97
CA LEU A 32 -58.96 -11.42 52.90
C LEU A 32 -58.38 -10.30 52.04
N PHE A 33 -59.18 -9.29 51.67
CA PHE A 33 -58.71 -8.12 50.92
C PHE A 33 -57.71 -7.28 51.71
N HIS A 34 -57.95 -7.09 53.01
CA HIS A 34 -57.00 -6.42 53.89
C HIS A 34 -55.68 -7.19 54.02
N GLU A 35 -55.72 -8.51 54.17
CA GLU A 35 -54.52 -9.36 54.18
C GLU A 35 -53.77 -9.33 52.85
N LEU A 36 -54.48 -9.38 51.71
CA LEU A 36 -53.89 -9.24 50.38
C LEU A 36 -53.20 -7.89 50.20
N LYS A 37 -53.86 -6.79 50.60
CA LYS A 37 -53.30 -5.45 50.51
C LYS A 37 -52.09 -5.27 51.43
N PHE A 38 -52.16 -5.83 52.64
CA PHE A 38 -51.05 -5.82 53.59
C PHE A 38 -49.87 -6.67 53.08
N SER A 39 -50.14 -7.82 52.47
CA SER A 39 -49.14 -8.67 51.82
C SER A 39 -48.47 -7.96 50.62
N ALA A 40 -49.23 -7.26 49.78
CA ALA A 40 -48.69 -6.47 48.67
C ALA A 40 -47.78 -5.34 49.16
N LEU A 41 -48.21 -4.59 50.19
CA LEU A 41 -47.37 -3.55 50.79
C LEU A 41 -46.11 -4.13 51.46
N ASN A 42 -46.23 -5.27 52.13
CA ASN A 42 -45.11 -5.91 52.80
C ASN A 42 -44.10 -6.49 51.80
N THR A 43 -44.57 -7.05 50.69
CA THR A 43 -43.71 -7.51 49.59
C THR A 43 -43.00 -6.34 48.90
N GLU A 44 -43.67 -5.22 48.65
CA GLU A 44 -43.02 -4.02 48.09
C GLU A 44 -41.97 -3.45 49.05
N ARG A 45 -42.28 -3.40 50.35
CA ARG A 45 -41.35 -2.96 51.40
C ARG A 45 -40.11 -3.85 51.46
N ASN A 46 -40.32 -5.18 51.45
CA ASN A 46 -39.24 -6.15 51.41
C ASN A 46 -38.41 -6.00 50.13
N GLN A 47 -39.03 -5.83 48.96
CA GLN A 47 -38.32 -5.61 47.71
C GLN A 47 -37.49 -4.32 47.73
N ARG A 48 -38.02 -3.21 48.27
CA ARG A 48 -37.24 -1.98 48.46
C ARG A 48 -36.05 -2.23 49.38
N PHE A 49 -36.27 -2.84 50.54
CA PHE A 49 -35.21 -3.16 51.49
C PHE A 49 -34.12 -4.04 50.86
N TRP A 50 -34.50 -5.06 50.09
CA TRP A 50 -33.55 -5.92 49.38
C TRP A 50 -32.78 -5.16 48.29
N ARG A 51 -33.43 -4.29 47.51
CA ARG A 51 -32.75 -3.43 46.53
C ARG A 51 -31.75 -2.50 47.21
N GLU A 52 -32.14 -1.87 48.31
CA GLU A 52 -31.29 -0.95 49.06
C GLU A 52 -30.08 -1.66 49.67
N THR A 53 -30.29 -2.85 50.23
CA THR A 53 -29.23 -3.70 50.77
C THR A 53 -28.30 -4.18 49.66
N LEU A 54 -28.84 -4.60 48.51
CA LEU A 54 -28.05 -5.02 47.36
C LEU A 54 -27.21 -3.87 46.80
N ILE A 55 -27.77 -2.66 46.71
CA ILE A 55 -27.06 -1.45 46.28
C ILE A 55 -25.93 -1.13 47.26
N ARG A 56 -26.18 -1.14 48.58
CA ARG A 56 -25.14 -0.91 49.59
C ARG A 56 -23.99 -1.90 49.51
N VAL A 57 -24.28 -3.16 49.24
CA VAL A 57 -23.25 -4.22 49.14
C VAL A 57 -22.52 -4.21 47.80
N LYS A 58 -23.24 -4.01 46.67
CA LYS A 58 -22.67 -4.17 45.32
C LYS A 58 -22.18 -2.87 44.68
N MET A 59 -22.70 -1.71 45.05
CA MET A 59 -22.25 -0.45 44.43
C MET A 59 -20.76 -0.18 44.63
N PRO A 60 -20.13 -0.44 45.80
CA PRO A 60 -18.70 -0.25 45.94
C PRO A 60 -17.88 -1.07 44.93
N ASP A 61 -18.27 -2.33 44.68
CA ASP A 61 -17.63 -3.18 43.66
C ASP A 61 -17.82 -2.63 42.24
N VAL A 62 -19.02 -2.12 41.94
CA VAL A 62 -19.34 -1.53 40.64
C VAL A 62 -18.54 -0.24 40.43
N TRP A 63 -18.48 0.64 41.44
CA TRP A 63 -17.67 1.86 41.40
C TRP A 63 -16.19 1.54 41.21
N ARG A 64 -15.66 0.55 41.95
CA ARG A 64 -14.26 0.12 41.77
C ARG A 64 -14.00 -0.41 40.35
N LYS A 65 -14.95 -1.16 39.78
CA LYS A 65 -14.83 -1.64 38.39
C LYS A 65 -14.86 -0.48 37.39
N ILE A 66 -15.78 0.47 37.57
CA ILE A 66 -15.87 1.67 36.73
C ILE A 66 -14.54 2.43 36.78
N ASP A 67 -14.00 2.64 37.99
CA ASP A 67 -12.75 3.37 38.20
C ASP A 67 -11.56 2.68 37.52
N VAL A 68 -11.40 1.36 37.69
CA VAL A 68 -10.35 0.59 36.99
C VAL A 68 -10.53 0.65 35.47
N THR A 69 -11.75 0.54 34.96
CA THR A 69 -12.00 0.65 33.51
C THR A 69 -11.73 2.06 32.99
N TRP A 70 -11.99 3.08 33.80
CA TRP A 70 -11.70 4.47 33.48
C TRP A 70 -10.19 4.71 33.38
N GLN A 71 -9.43 4.28 34.39
CA GLN A 71 -7.96 4.36 34.38
C GLN A 71 -7.35 3.60 33.19
N THR A 72 -7.90 2.42 32.87
CA THR A 72 -7.44 1.64 31.70
C THR A 72 -7.70 2.38 30.39
N LEU A 73 -8.84 3.06 30.28
CA LEU A 73 -9.18 3.86 29.11
C LEU A 73 -8.26 5.09 29.00
N GLU A 74 -8.01 5.78 30.11
CA GLU A 74 -7.15 6.96 30.18
C GLU A 74 -5.72 6.60 29.73
N HIS A 75 -5.14 5.53 30.26
CA HIS A 75 -3.85 5.02 29.79
C HIS A 75 -3.82 4.64 28.31
N ALA A 76 -4.92 4.08 27.78
CA ALA A 76 -5.00 3.74 26.36
C ALA A 76 -5.10 5.00 25.47
N ILE A 77 -5.72 6.07 25.96
CA ILE A 77 -5.75 7.38 25.31
C ILE A 77 -4.35 7.98 25.33
N ASP A 78 -3.69 8.06 26.49
CA ASP A 78 -2.35 8.61 26.63
C ASP A 78 -1.33 7.90 25.72
N PHE A 79 -1.39 6.57 25.65
CA PHE A 79 -0.53 5.80 24.77
C PHE A 79 -0.76 6.11 23.29
N LYS A 80 -2.02 6.32 22.90
CA LYS A 80 -2.38 6.72 21.53
C LYS A 80 -1.95 8.15 21.23
N ASP A 81 -2.12 9.08 22.15
CA ASP A 81 -1.70 10.47 21.99
C ASP A 81 -0.17 10.59 21.90
N TYR A 82 0.56 9.79 22.69
CA TYR A 82 2.01 9.66 22.55
C TYR A 82 2.40 9.09 21.18
N SER A 83 1.72 8.04 20.72
CA SER A 83 1.97 7.44 19.40
C SER A 83 1.67 8.43 18.26
N ILE A 84 0.61 9.22 18.39
CA ILE A 84 0.27 10.29 17.43
C ILE A 84 1.36 11.36 17.43
N SER A 85 1.85 11.77 18.60
CA SER A 85 2.92 12.76 18.73
C SER A 85 4.21 12.28 18.04
N LEU A 86 4.62 11.02 18.27
CA LEU A 86 5.78 10.43 17.62
C LEU A 86 5.63 10.38 16.09
N LEU A 87 4.43 10.04 15.60
CA LEU A 87 4.13 10.04 14.18
C LEU A 87 4.18 11.44 13.57
N LEU A 88 3.66 12.45 14.28
CA LEU A 88 3.73 13.85 13.84
C LEU A 88 5.17 14.35 13.75
N ASP A 89 6.02 14.02 14.72
CA ASP A 89 7.45 14.36 14.68
C ASP A 89 8.15 13.70 13.49
N SER A 90 7.89 12.41 13.25
CA SER A 90 8.45 11.68 12.10
C SER A 90 8.00 12.26 10.75
N LEU A 91 6.74 12.71 10.67
CA LEU A 91 6.19 13.35 9.48
C LEU A 91 6.85 14.71 9.24
N GLN A 92 7.02 15.50 10.31
CA GLN A 92 7.69 16.79 10.24
C GLN A 92 9.15 16.65 9.78
N GLU A 93 9.85 15.64 10.29
CA GLU A 93 11.23 15.33 9.88
C GLU A 93 11.30 14.92 8.40
N ALA A 94 10.41 14.02 7.95
CA ALA A 94 10.33 13.63 6.55
C ALA A 94 10.02 14.83 5.63
N GLN A 95 9.16 15.75 6.06
CA GLN A 95 8.84 16.96 5.31
C GLN A 95 10.05 17.91 5.23
N ASN A 96 10.80 18.06 6.31
CA ASN A 96 12.01 18.89 6.35
C ASN A 96 13.10 18.31 5.42
N GLN A 97 13.27 16.99 5.42
CA GLN A 97 14.18 16.30 4.50
C GLN A 97 13.77 16.54 3.04
N HIS A 98 12.49 16.38 2.72
CA HIS A 98 11.99 16.64 1.36
C HIS A 98 12.22 18.09 0.91
N ARG A 99 11.98 19.08 1.79
CA ARG A 99 12.28 20.49 1.51
C ARG A 99 13.76 20.72 1.24
N THR A 100 14.64 20.12 2.04
CA THR A 100 16.10 20.26 1.90
C THR A 100 16.58 19.66 0.59
N ILE A 101 16.11 18.46 0.24
CA ILE A 101 16.43 17.78 -1.02
C ILE A 101 15.95 18.60 -2.21
N ASN A 102 14.70 19.09 -2.19
CA ASN A 102 14.19 19.93 -3.27
C ASN A 102 14.99 21.23 -3.40
N GLY A 103 15.37 21.87 -2.28
CA GLY A 103 16.24 23.04 -2.28
C GLY A 103 17.58 22.75 -2.97
N ALA A 104 18.23 21.63 -2.63
CA ALA A 104 19.48 21.22 -3.25
C ALA A 104 19.33 20.91 -4.76
N HIS A 105 18.21 20.32 -5.18
CA HIS A 105 17.92 20.09 -6.59
C HIS A 105 17.74 21.40 -7.37
N VAL A 106 17.01 22.36 -6.80
CA VAL A 106 16.83 23.69 -7.40
C VAL A 106 18.17 24.39 -7.51
N GLU A 107 19.00 24.38 -6.47
CA GLU A 107 20.35 24.99 -6.50
C GLU A 107 21.25 24.33 -7.56
N LEU A 108 21.17 23.01 -7.73
CA LEU A 108 21.91 22.31 -8.78
C LEU A 108 21.46 22.73 -10.18
N ILE A 109 20.15 22.85 -10.40
CA ILE A 109 19.59 23.31 -11.67
C ILE A 109 20.03 24.75 -11.94
N ASP A 110 20.01 25.62 -10.93
CA ASP A 110 20.41 27.03 -11.05
C ASP A 110 21.90 27.16 -11.41
N LYS A 111 22.78 26.41 -10.73
CA LYS A 111 24.22 26.33 -11.08
C LYS A 111 24.46 25.84 -12.49
N SER A 112 23.68 24.85 -12.94
CA SER A 112 23.75 24.34 -14.31
C SER A 112 23.34 25.40 -15.32
N LEU A 113 22.25 26.12 -15.03
CA LEU A 113 21.73 27.18 -15.88
C LEU A 113 22.73 28.34 -15.98
N GLU A 114 23.31 28.78 -14.87
CA GLU A 114 24.38 29.79 -14.83
C GLU A 114 25.58 29.34 -15.69
N ALA A 115 26.04 28.09 -15.54
CA ALA A 115 27.12 27.55 -16.36
C ALA A 115 26.78 27.49 -17.86
N HIS A 116 25.51 27.28 -18.21
CA HIS A 116 25.07 27.33 -19.60
C HIS A 116 24.99 28.77 -20.13
N GLU A 117 24.57 29.73 -19.31
CA GLU A 117 24.55 31.15 -19.67
C GLU A 117 25.96 31.69 -19.90
N THR A 118 26.92 31.37 -19.04
CA THR A 118 28.32 31.78 -19.23
C THR A 118 28.89 31.23 -20.54
N ARG A 119 28.68 29.94 -20.82
CA ARG A 119 29.10 29.31 -22.08
C ARG A 119 28.46 29.98 -23.30
N LEU A 120 27.18 30.36 -23.20
CA LEU A 120 26.47 31.04 -24.28
C LEU A 120 27.07 32.44 -24.51
N ALA A 121 27.37 33.16 -23.43
CA ALA A 121 28.00 34.48 -23.50
C ALA A 121 29.39 34.41 -24.16
N ASP A 122 30.21 33.41 -23.81
CA ASP A 122 31.52 33.17 -24.41
C ASP A 122 31.41 32.90 -25.92
N VAL A 123 30.48 32.04 -26.32
CA VAL A 123 30.24 31.75 -27.74
C VAL A 123 29.78 32.99 -28.49
N ASN A 124 28.89 33.78 -27.90
CA ASN A 124 28.42 35.03 -28.51
C ASN A 124 29.54 36.05 -28.66
N THR A 125 30.35 36.26 -27.62
CA THR A 125 31.48 37.21 -27.67
C THR A 125 32.50 36.80 -28.73
N LEU A 126 32.84 35.51 -28.81
CA LEU A 126 33.70 34.97 -29.88
C LEU A 126 33.10 35.18 -31.27
N PHE A 127 31.80 34.90 -31.44
CA PHE A 127 31.12 35.09 -32.72
C PHE A 127 31.14 36.56 -33.17
N TYR A 128 30.70 37.48 -32.32
CA TYR A 128 30.70 38.91 -32.65
C TYR A 128 32.12 39.47 -32.83
N GLY A 129 33.10 39.00 -32.05
CA GLY A 129 34.51 39.33 -32.23
C GLY A 129 35.04 38.89 -33.60
N ASN A 130 34.74 37.66 -34.00
CA ASN A 130 35.12 37.12 -35.31
C ASN A 130 34.44 37.89 -36.45
N VAL A 131 33.15 38.22 -36.32
CA VAL A 131 32.45 39.03 -37.34
C VAL A 131 33.08 40.42 -37.45
N LYS A 132 33.36 41.07 -36.32
CA LYS A 132 33.95 42.42 -36.30
C LYS A 132 35.35 42.44 -36.91
N THR A 133 36.19 41.45 -36.60
CA THR A 133 37.55 41.33 -37.16
C THR A 133 37.53 41.06 -38.66
N VAL A 134 36.68 40.14 -39.12
CA VAL A 134 36.51 39.85 -40.56
C VAL A 134 35.99 41.09 -41.30
N LEU A 135 35.03 41.82 -40.72
CA LEU A 135 34.53 43.06 -41.32
C LEU A 135 35.64 44.11 -41.44
N ALA A 136 36.43 44.31 -40.38
CA ALA A 136 37.55 45.24 -40.38
C ALA A 136 38.61 44.88 -41.44
N ASP A 137 38.96 43.59 -41.57
CA ASP A 137 39.85 43.10 -42.62
C ASP A 137 39.32 43.42 -44.03
N LYS A 138 38.00 43.23 -44.25
CA LYS A 138 37.38 43.55 -45.54
C LYS A 138 37.33 45.04 -45.84
N ILE A 139 37.07 45.87 -44.83
CA ILE A 139 37.11 47.34 -44.97
C ILE A 139 38.53 47.79 -45.34
N SER A 140 39.56 47.30 -44.63
CA SER A 140 40.96 47.64 -44.94
C SER A 140 41.37 47.18 -46.35
N GLN A 141 40.96 45.98 -46.77
CA GLN A 141 41.17 45.52 -48.14
C GLN A 141 40.49 46.45 -49.16
N PHE A 142 39.26 46.90 -48.88
CA PHE A 142 38.54 47.82 -49.76
C PHE A 142 39.21 49.20 -49.84
N GLU A 143 39.65 49.76 -48.72
CA GLU A 143 40.39 51.02 -48.67
C GLU A 143 41.70 50.93 -49.45
N ASN A 144 42.45 49.84 -49.29
CA ASN A 144 43.65 49.58 -50.08
C ASN A 144 43.35 49.54 -51.58
N ILE A 145 42.33 48.80 -52.00
CA ILE A 145 41.89 48.76 -53.40
C ILE A 145 41.55 50.16 -53.91
N ASN A 146 40.84 50.95 -53.11
CA ASN A 146 40.43 52.31 -53.48
C ASN A 146 41.63 53.26 -53.55
N TYR A 147 42.60 53.14 -52.66
CA TYR A 147 43.86 53.88 -52.71
C TYR A 147 44.63 53.61 -54.00
N TYR A 148 44.82 52.33 -54.36
CA TYR A 148 45.49 51.97 -55.61
C TYR A 148 44.71 52.42 -56.85
N ARG A 149 43.36 52.35 -56.80
CA ARG A 149 42.50 52.86 -57.87
C ARG A 149 42.68 54.37 -58.05
N ASN A 150 42.62 55.14 -56.96
CA ASN A 150 42.74 56.60 -57.01
C ASN A 150 44.15 57.03 -57.47
N LYS A 151 45.20 56.32 -57.01
CA LYS A 151 46.58 56.55 -57.51
C LYS A 151 46.70 56.33 -59.01
N LYS A 152 46.09 55.25 -59.53
CA LYS A 152 46.02 55.01 -60.99
C LYS A 152 45.22 56.08 -61.71
N GLU A 153 44.10 56.53 -61.12
CA GLU A 153 43.27 57.59 -61.70
C GLU A 153 44.01 58.94 -61.77
N ILE A 154 44.74 59.33 -60.72
CA ILE A 154 45.58 60.54 -60.72
C ILE A 154 46.67 60.43 -61.80
N ALA A 155 47.31 59.26 -61.94
CA ALA A 155 48.29 59.03 -63.00
C ALA A 155 47.64 59.16 -64.39
N LEU A 156 46.45 58.60 -64.59
CA LEU A 156 45.68 58.73 -65.83
C LEU A 156 45.28 60.18 -66.10
N ARG A 157 44.87 60.95 -65.09
CA ARG A 157 44.57 62.39 -65.24
C ARG A 157 45.80 63.19 -65.64
N LYS A 158 46.98 62.87 -65.07
CA LYS A 158 48.27 63.49 -65.48
C LYS A 158 48.62 63.15 -66.93
N ILE A 159 48.46 61.89 -67.33
CA ILE A 159 48.63 61.46 -68.72
C ILE A 159 47.63 62.19 -69.61
N ASN A 160 46.38 62.32 -69.20
CA ASN A 160 45.35 63.01 -69.96
C ASN A 160 45.66 64.51 -70.10
N LEU A 161 46.15 65.19 -69.06
CA LEU A 161 46.62 66.57 -69.14
C LEU A 161 47.80 66.72 -70.13
N LEU A 162 48.76 65.80 -70.06
CA LEU A 162 49.88 65.73 -71.02
C LEU A 162 49.40 65.46 -72.45
N VAL A 163 48.39 64.61 -72.62
CA VAL A 163 47.75 64.30 -73.90
C VAL A 163 46.92 65.47 -74.39
N SER A 164 46.24 66.23 -73.53
CA SER A 164 45.52 67.46 -73.89
C SER A 164 46.48 68.58 -74.29
N HIS A 165 47.60 68.75 -73.59
CA HIS A 165 48.69 69.65 -74.03
C HIS A 165 49.34 69.16 -75.33
N ARG A 166 49.46 67.84 -75.54
CA ARG A 166 49.85 67.27 -76.84
C ARG A 166 48.76 67.43 -77.90
N GLY A 167 47.48 67.48 -77.51
CA GLY A 167 46.31 67.63 -78.38
C GLY A 167 46.17 69.05 -78.91
N GLU A 168 46.45 70.05 -78.07
CA GLU A 168 46.61 71.45 -78.49
C GLU A 168 47.83 71.63 -79.40
N ASN A 169 48.95 70.95 -79.12
CA ASN A 169 50.10 70.91 -80.04
C ASN A 169 49.86 70.03 -81.29
N ALA A 170 48.92 69.07 -81.24
CA ALA A 170 48.54 68.21 -82.35
C ALA A 170 47.51 68.86 -83.27
N SER A 171 46.82 69.94 -82.86
CA SER A 171 46.03 70.74 -83.81
C SER A 171 46.92 71.35 -84.91
N ASN A 172 48.22 71.58 -84.62
CA ASN A 172 49.20 72.04 -85.61
C ASN A 172 49.98 70.91 -86.32
N ILE A 173 49.88 69.65 -85.86
CA ILE A 173 50.66 68.51 -86.42
C ILE A 173 49.74 67.41 -87.01
N ALA A 174 48.42 67.50 -86.86
CA ALA A 174 47.45 66.57 -87.45
C ALA A 174 47.09 66.90 -88.93
N ARG A 175 47.99 67.56 -89.68
CA ARG A 175 47.91 67.65 -91.15
C ARG A 175 48.90 66.72 -91.85
N SER A 176 49.79 66.01 -91.16
CA SER A 176 50.67 65.06 -91.85
C SER A 176 50.84 63.75 -91.09
N THR A 177 50.60 62.66 -91.82
CA THR A 177 50.88 61.24 -91.50
C THR A 177 49.82 60.60 -90.60
N ALA A 178 48.81 59.87 -91.09
CA ALA A 178 48.74 58.86 -92.15
C ALA A 178 49.73 57.69 -91.92
N ILE A 179 49.15 56.61 -91.38
CA ILE A 179 49.59 55.19 -91.36
C ILE A 179 50.35 54.73 -90.11
N ASN A 180 49.69 53.92 -89.27
CA ASN A 180 50.25 52.63 -88.86
C ASN A 180 49.14 51.65 -88.42
N THR A 181 48.85 50.66 -89.27
CA THR A 181 47.80 49.63 -89.08
C THR A 181 48.20 48.49 -88.13
N GLU A 182 49.32 48.63 -87.41
CA GLU A 182 49.84 47.59 -86.51
C GLU A 182 49.47 47.83 -85.02
N ASP A 183 49.36 49.09 -84.58
CA ASP A 183 49.08 49.42 -83.17
C ASP A 183 47.62 49.11 -82.78
N ARG A 184 46.67 49.27 -83.70
CA ARG A 184 45.25 48.90 -83.48
C ARG A 184 45.05 47.40 -83.25
N ARG A 185 45.92 46.53 -83.81
CA ARG A 185 45.86 45.08 -83.56
C ARG A 185 46.39 44.70 -82.18
N LYS A 186 47.46 45.35 -81.71
CA LYS A 186 48.00 45.13 -80.36
C LYS A 186 47.02 45.60 -79.28
N ASP A 187 46.36 46.74 -79.49
CA ASP A 187 45.34 47.26 -78.58
C ASP A 187 44.11 46.35 -78.53
N TYR A 188 43.66 45.81 -79.67
CA TYR A 188 42.57 44.85 -79.72
C TYR A 188 42.90 43.54 -78.98
N GLU A 189 44.12 42.99 -79.15
CA GLU A 189 44.55 41.78 -78.46
C GLU A 189 44.68 41.98 -76.93
N ILE A 190 45.06 43.18 -76.47
CA ILE A 190 45.08 43.52 -75.04
C ILE A 190 43.66 43.56 -74.47
N ILE A 191 42.71 44.17 -75.20
CA ILE A 191 41.30 44.25 -74.78
C ILE A 191 40.67 42.85 -74.76
N LYS A 192 40.94 42.02 -75.77
CA LYS A 192 40.44 40.64 -75.85
C LYS A 192 40.93 39.78 -74.69
N LYS A 193 42.20 39.89 -74.30
CA LYS A 193 42.75 39.18 -73.12
C LYS A 193 42.11 39.66 -71.82
N LYS A 194 41.85 40.95 -71.68
CA LYS A 194 41.17 41.50 -70.51
C LYS A 194 39.73 41.02 -70.41
N ASP A 195 38.99 41.03 -71.52
CA ASP A 195 37.61 40.53 -71.59
C ASP A 195 37.54 39.05 -71.22
N GLN A 196 38.51 38.24 -71.67
CA GLN A 196 38.59 36.82 -71.29
C GLN A 196 38.85 36.62 -69.78
N ILE A 197 39.68 37.45 -69.15
CA ILE A 197 39.92 37.42 -67.70
C ILE A 197 38.67 37.85 -66.93
N ASP A 198 38.01 38.91 -67.39
CA ASP A 198 36.79 39.44 -66.76
C ASP A 198 35.64 38.43 -66.87
N GLN A 199 35.47 37.76 -68.01
CA GLN A 199 34.52 36.65 -68.18
C GLN A 199 34.80 35.50 -67.20
N GLN A 200 36.05 35.06 -67.06
CA GLN A 200 36.42 34.01 -66.10
C GLN A 200 36.14 34.44 -64.65
N MET A 201 36.37 35.70 -64.32
CA MET A 201 36.09 36.25 -62.99
C MET A 201 34.59 36.29 -62.71
N ILE A 202 33.78 36.71 -63.69
CA ILE A 202 32.32 36.70 -63.61
C ILE A 202 31.80 35.27 -63.39
N THR A 203 32.31 34.28 -64.14
CA THR A 203 31.91 32.87 -63.95
C THR A 203 32.26 32.36 -62.55
N ARG A 204 33.44 32.69 -62.01
CA ARG A 204 33.83 32.30 -60.65
C ARG A 204 32.94 32.93 -59.58
N GLN A 205 32.57 34.21 -59.74
CA GLN A 205 31.67 34.87 -58.81
C GLN A 205 30.25 34.30 -58.89
N TYR A 206 29.77 33.99 -60.09
CA TYR A 206 28.47 33.34 -60.30
C TYR A 206 28.40 31.98 -59.59
N MET A 207 29.44 31.14 -59.71
CA MET A 207 29.54 29.87 -58.98
C MET A 207 29.54 30.07 -57.45
N ARG A 208 30.24 31.09 -56.94
CA ARG A 208 30.28 31.38 -55.51
C ARG A 208 28.92 31.83 -54.97
N ILE A 209 28.21 32.65 -55.74
CA ILE A 209 26.84 33.08 -55.41
C ILE A 209 25.89 31.88 -55.41
N ALA A 210 25.99 30.97 -56.40
CA ALA A 210 25.18 29.76 -56.45
C ALA A 210 25.37 28.86 -55.21
N ILE A 211 26.61 28.66 -54.76
CA ILE A 211 26.92 27.87 -53.55
C ILE A 211 26.36 28.55 -52.29
N LEU A 212 26.51 29.87 -52.17
CA LEU A 212 25.94 30.61 -51.04
C LEU A 212 24.41 30.55 -51.04
N PHE A 213 23.79 30.64 -52.21
CA PHE A 213 22.34 30.53 -52.35
C PHE A 213 21.83 29.15 -51.93
N ASP A 214 22.50 28.06 -52.33
CA ASP A 214 22.16 26.70 -51.89
C ASP A 214 22.26 26.54 -50.36
N ARG A 215 23.30 27.12 -49.74
CA ARG A 215 23.43 27.13 -48.27
C ARG A 215 22.29 27.90 -47.60
N ILE A 216 21.92 29.06 -48.12
CA ILE A 216 20.77 29.86 -47.62
C ILE A 216 19.48 29.06 -47.76
N MET A 217 19.27 28.35 -48.87
CA MET A 217 18.10 27.49 -49.05
C MET A 217 18.06 26.34 -48.02
N LYS A 218 19.20 25.69 -47.77
CA LYS A 218 19.32 24.65 -46.72
C LYS A 218 19.01 25.19 -45.33
N PHE A 219 19.57 26.35 -44.96
CA PHE A 219 19.25 26.99 -43.68
C PHE A 219 17.78 27.38 -43.57
N ARG A 220 17.17 27.94 -44.64
CA ARG A 220 15.73 28.26 -44.66
C ARG A 220 14.87 27.01 -44.48
N SER A 221 15.21 25.90 -45.14
CA SER A 221 14.51 24.64 -44.97
C SER A 221 14.55 24.16 -43.51
N LYS A 222 15.73 24.24 -42.88
CA LYS A 222 15.94 23.85 -41.48
C LYS A 222 15.23 24.77 -40.47
N ILE A 223 15.18 26.07 -40.74
CA ILE A 223 14.37 27.01 -39.94
C ILE A 223 12.88 26.65 -40.05
N ASN A 224 12.42 26.30 -41.25
CA ASN A 224 11.03 25.93 -41.47
C ASN A 224 10.66 24.59 -40.81
N SER A 225 11.60 23.63 -40.74
CA SER A 225 11.39 22.38 -39.99
C SER A 225 11.29 22.65 -38.49
N TYR A 226 12.22 23.41 -37.91
CA TYR A 226 12.17 23.75 -36.48
C TYR A 226 10.91 24.54 -36.12
N LYS A 227 10.48 25.47 -36.97
CA LYS A 227 9.22 26.21 -36.78
C LYS A 227 7.99 25.28 -36.77
N LYS A 228 7.96 24.27 -37.65
CA LYS A 228 6.87 23.29 -37.67
C LYS A 228 6.89 22.42 -36.41
N GLU A 229 8.06 21.94 -36.02
CA GLU A 229 8.26 21.13 -34.81
C GLU A 229 7.82 21.87 -33.55
N SER A 230 8.30 23.12 -33.36
CA SER A 230 7.89 23.95 -32.23
C SER A 230 6.39 24.26 -32.22
N MET A 231 5.75 24.41 -33.40
CA MET A 231 4.31 24.60 -33.49
C MET A 231 3.52 23.35 -33.10
N ILE A 232 4.06 22.15 -33.34
CA ILE A 232 3.45 20.88 -32.92
C ILE A 232 3.57 20.73 -31.41
N GLU A 233 4.76 20.92 -30.84
CA GLU A 233 5.00 20.88 -29.40
C GLU A 233 4.12 21.87 -28.64
N LEU A 234 4.03 23.12 -29.11
CA LEU A 234 3.17 24.13 -28.50
C LEU A 234 1.69 23.70 -28.52
N ARG A 235 1.24 23.04 -29.60
CA ARG A 235 -0.13 22.54 -29.70
C ARG A 235 -0.39 21.38 -28.73
N GLU A 236 0.58 20.51 -28.51
CA GLU A 236 0.50 19.42 -27.54
C GLU A 236 0.45 19.96 -26.10
N ILE A 237 1.37 20.85 -25.73
CA ILE A 237 1.37 21.52 -24.41
C ILE A 237 0.04 22.26 -24.18
N THR A 238 -0.49 22.94 -25.19
CA THR A 238 -1.77 23.64 -25.09
C THR A 238 -2.94 22.66 -24.87
N ARG A 239 -2.93 21.50 -25.55
CA ARG A 239 -3.95 20.45 -25.35
C ARG A 239 -3.88 19.86 -23.95
N GLU A 240 -2.68 19.54 -23.47
CA GLU A 240 -2.48 19.01 -22.11
C GLU A 240 -2.90 20.02 -21.06
N SER A 241 -2.46 21.28 -21.19
CA SER A 241 -2.88 22.37 -20.31
C SER A 241 -4.39 22.54 -20.30
N ASN A 242 -5.05 22.52 -21.46
CA ASN A 242 -6.50 22.61 -21.54
C ASN A 242 -7.20 21.38 -20.92
N PHE A 243 -6.62 20.19 -21.06
CA PHE A 243 -7.11 18.97 -20.42
C PHE A 243 -7.02 19.09 -18.90
N PHE A 244 -5.86 19.44 -18.35
CA PHE A 244 -5.68 19.63 -16.91
C PHE A 244 -6.56 20.75 -16.37
N HIS A 245 -6.68 21.86 -17.09
CA HIS A 245 -7.57 22.95 -16.73
C HIS A 245 -9.03 22.49 -16.72
N ASN A 246 -9.47 21.68 -17.68
CA ASN A 246 -10.83 21.13 -17.70
C ASN A 246 -11.08 20.16 -16.55
N ILE A 247 -10.13 19.27 -16.24
CA ILE A 247 -10.23 18.34 -15.10
C ILE A 247 -10.24 19.11 -13.77
N TYR A 248 -9.38 20.10 -13.63
CA TYR A 248 -9.37 20.97 -12.45
C TYR A 248 -10.69 21.73 -12.31
N ARG A 249 -11.23 22.26 -13.41
CA ARG A 249 -12.55 22.91 -13.43
C ARG A 249 -13.66 21.93 -13.07
N GLU A 250 -13.71 20.74 -13.65
CA GLU A 250 -14.75 19.73 -13.34
C GLU A 250 -14.68 19.25 -11.88
N THR A 251 -13.48 19.05 -11.35
CA THR A 251 -13.28 18.64 -9.95
C THR A 251 -13.62 19.76 -8.99
N ASN A 252 -13.23 21.00 -9.31
CA ASN A 252 -13.59 22.18 -8.53
C ASN A 252 -15.09 22.49 -8.64
N GLU A 253 -15.71 22.32 -9.80
CA GLU A 253 -17.16 22.37 -9.97
C GLU A 253 -17.80 21.29 -9.12
N ARG A 254 -17.37 20.02 -9.15
CA ARG A 254 -17.89 18.97 -8.26
C ARG A 254 -17.70 19.27 -6.77
N PHE A 255 -16.61 19.93 -6.40
CA PHE A 255 -16.34 20.32 -5.02
C PHE A 255 -17.24 21.48 -4.57
N ILE A 256 -17.34 22.53 -5.38
CA ILE A 256 -18.20 23.70 -5.14
C ILE A 256 -19.67 23.31 -5.23
N PHE A 257 -20.10 22.51 -6.23
CA PHE A 257 -21.44 21.90 -6.27
C PHE A 257 -21.62 20.97 -5.08
N GLY A 258 -20.63 20.18 -4.67
CA GLY A 258 -20.72 19.32 -3.49
C GLY A 258 -21.03 20.09 -2.21
N THR A 259 -20.44 21.29 -2.04
CA THR A 259 -20.69 22.16 -0.88
C THR A 259 -21.95 23.01 -1.02
N TYR A 260 -22.25 23.52 -2.22
CA TYR A 260 -23.38 24.40 -2.50
C TYR A 260 -24.70 23.62 -2.62
N PHE A 261 -24.66 22.42 -3.21
CA PHE A 261 -25.77 21.47 -3.24
C PHE A 261 -26.01 20.86 -1.86
N ARG A 262 -24.98 20.68 -1.02
CA ARG A 262 -25.19 20.29 0.39
C ARG A 262 -25.97 21.36 1.18
N TYR A 263 -25.79 22.65 0.88
CA TYR A 263 -26.52 23.73 1.56
C TYR A 263 -27.91 23.98 0.97
N ILE A 264 -28.08 23.90 -0.36
CA ILE A 264 -29.36 24.19 -1.04
C ILE A 264 -30.29 22.96 -1.14
N TYR A 265 -29.74 21.75 -1.24
CA TYR A 265 -30.53 20.53 -1.43
C TYR A 265 -31.17 19.97 -0.16
N LEU A 266 -30.61 20.32 1.01
CA LEU A 266 -31.21 20.04 2.31
C LEU A 266 -32.58 20.74 2.49
N ILE A 267 -32.91 21.72 1.66
CA ILE A 267 -34.13 22.53 1.79
C ILE A 267 -35.26 22.09 0.82
N ARG A 268 -35.02 21.34 -0.28
CA ARG A 268 -36.01 21.32 -1.39
C ARG A 268 -36.44 20.01 -2.07
N ASN A 269 -35.88 18.80 -1.84
CA ASN A 269 -36.35 17.60 -2.57
C ASN A 269 -36.35 16.29 -1.76
N GLU A 270 -37.56 15.79 -1.44
CA GLU A 270 -37.82 14.59 -0.64
C GLU A 270 -37.46 13.25 -1.34
N LYS A 271 -37.59 13.18 -2.67
CA LYS A 271 -37.40 11.92 -3.43
C LYS A 271 -35.96 11.39 -3.39
N THR A 272 -34.99 12.28 -3.26
CA THR A 272 -33.57 11.93 -3.38
C THR A 272 -32.95 11.65 -2.02
N ILE A 273 -33.54 12.20 -0.95
CA ILE A 273 -33.29 11.78 0.43
C ILE A 273 -33.60 10.28 0.56
N ASN A 274 -34.72 9.81 0.01
CA ASN A 274 -35.06 8.37 0.06
C ASN A 274 -34.08 7.49 -0.72
N TYR A 275 -33.60 7.91 -1.90
CA TYR A 275 -32.60 7.15 -2.65
C TYR A 275 -31.26 7.05 -1.89
N LEU A 276 -30.77 8.16 -1.33
CA LEU A 276 -29.53 8.20 -0.53
C LEU A 276 -29.65 7.42 0.78
N ILE A 277 -30.77 7.52 1.50
CA ILE A 277 -31.06 6.69 2.68
C ILE A 277 -31.08 5.21 2.30
N THR A 278 -31.64 4.86 1.15
CA THR A 278 -31.69 3.47 0.68
C THR A 278 -30.30 2.94 0.32
N SER A 279 -29.45 3.74 -0.34
CA SER A 279 -28.06 3.36 -0.63
C SER A 279 -27.24 3.20 0.65
N CYS A 280 -27.33 4.17 1.58
CA CYS A 280 -26.65 4.12 2.87
C CYS A 280 -27.10 2.92 3.72
N LYS A 281 -28.40 2.56 3.69
CA LYS A 281 -28.92 1.35 4.33
C LYS A 281 -28.35 0.07 3.70
N LYS A 282 -28.21 0.02 2.38
CA LYS A 282 -27.60 -1.13 1.66
C LYS A 282 -26.13 -1.28 2.02
N ASP A 283 -25.37 -0.19 2.08
CA ASP A 283 -23.95 -0.23 2.43
C ASP A 283 -23.78 -0.64 3.89
N LYS A 284 -24.55 -0.03 4.81
CA LYS A 284 -24.58 -0.45 6.22
C LYS A 284 -24.91 -1.94 6.38
N HIS A 285 -25.85 -2.46 5.61
CA HIS A 285 -26.19 -3.88 5.64
C HIS A 285 -25.03 -4.76 5.15
N LYS A 286 -24.40 -4.41 4.02
CA LYS A 286 -23.23 -5.13 3.49
C LYS A 286 -22.06 -5.14 4.47
N THR A 287 -21.71 -4.00 5.07
CA THR A 287 -20.64 -3.91 6.06
C THR A 287 -20.95 -4.72 7.32
N THR A 288 -22.21 -4.72 7.76
CA THR A 288 -22.66 -5.52 8.90
C THR A 288 -22.53 -7.03 8.60
N THR A 289 -22.93 -7.47 7.41
CA THR A 289 -22.81 -8.88 7.00
C THR A 289 -21.35 -9.30 6.90
N MET A 290 -20.50 -8.48 6.29
CA MET A 290 -19.06 -8.75 6.20
C MET A 290 -18.40 -8.85 7.59
N SER A 291 -18.74 -7.95 8.51
CA SER A 291 -18.25 -7.97 9.89
C SER A 291 -18.70 -9.23 10.64
N LYS A 292 -19.94 -9.69 10.43
CA LYS A 292 -20.44 -10.94 11.03
C LYS A 292 -19.69 -12.17 10.53
N GLU A 293 -19.50 -12.30 9.22
CA GLU A 293 -18.76 -13.44 8.65
C GLU A 293 -17.28 -13.43 9.04
N TYR A 294 -16.65 -12.27 9.05
CA TYR A 294 -15.28 -12.11 9.57
C TYR A 294 -15.17 -12.57 11.03
N ASN A 295 -16.04 -12.05 11.90
CA ASN A 295 -16.04 -12.43 13.33
C ASN A 295 -16.31 -13.93 13.53
N ARG A 296 -17.16 -14.53 12.69
CA ARG A 296 -17.41 -15.98 12.68
C ARG A 296 -16.15 -16.76 12.31
N GLY A 297 -15.44 -16.34 11.27
CA GLY A 297 -14.16 -16.92 10.85
C GLY A 297 -13.09 -16.81 11.95
N VAL A 298 -12.92 -15.64 12.54
CA VAL A 298 -11.98 -15.42 13.65
C VAL A 298 -12.31 -16.31 14.85
N LYS A 299 -13.58 -16.46 15.21
CA LYS A 299 -14.01 -17.34 16.31
C LYS A 299 -13.69 -18.80 16.01
N HIS A 300 -13.90 -19.26 14.78
CA HIS A 300 -13.56 -20.61 14.37
C HIS A 300 -12.04 -20.87 14.46
N MET A 301 -11.23 -19.96 13.91
CA MET A 301 -9.77 -20.07 13.94
C MET A 301 -9.22 -20.06 15.38
N ARG A 302 -9.75 -19.21 16.27
CA ARG A 302 -9.39 -19.22 17.69
C ARG A 302 -9.71 -20.57 18.35
N GLY A 303 -10.83 -21.19 17.99
CA GLY A 303 -11.20 -22.53 18.46
C GLY A 303 -10.23 -23.61 18.00
N LEU A 304 -9.72 -23.52 16.76
CA LEU A 304 -8.68 -24.42 16.24
C LEU A 304 -7.34 -24.21 16.96
N LEU A 305 -6.97 -22.96 17.22
CA LEU A 305 -5.71 -22.62 17.91
C LEU A 305 -5.68 -23.23 19.32
N ILE A 306 -6.77 -23.09 20.09
CA ILE A 306 -6.88 -23.72 21.43
C ILE A 306 -6.77 -25.25 21.35
N LYS A 307 -7.33 -25.89 20.32
CA LYS A 307 -7.19 -27.34 20.12
C LYS A 307 -5.75 -27.73 19.81
N ALA A 308 -5.07 -26.96 18.96
CA ALA A 308 -3.67 -27.19 18.61
C ALA A 308 -2.75 -27.02 19.83
N GLU A 309 -2.95 -25.98 20.65
CA GLU A 309 -2.23 -25.77 21.91
C GLU A 309 -2.41 -26.94 22.88
N ARG A 310 -3.64 -27.46 23.01
CA ARG A 310 -3.91 -28.64 23.84
C ARG A 310 -3.18 -29.88 23.33
N ILE A 311 -3.22 -30.14 22.02
CA ILE A 311 -2.50 -31.26 21.40
C ILE A 311 -1.00 -31.13 21.67
N LEU A 312 -0.43 -29.94 21.48
CA LEU A 312 0.99 -29.68 21.75
C LEU A 312 1.33 -29.90 23.23
N GLY A 313 0.48 -29.44 24.14
CA GLY A 313 0.64 -29.68 25.58
C GLY A 313 0.64 -31.17 25.93
N TYR A 314 -0.29 -31.96 25.37
CA TYR A 314 -0.29 -33.41 25.55
C TYR A 314 0.96 -34.07 24.96
N MET A 315 1.40 -33.66 23.76
CA MET A 315 2.63 -34.17 23.16
C MET A 315 3.85 -33.90 24.03
N GLN A 316 3.96 -32.71 24.63
CA GLN A 316 5.05 -32.36 25.54
C GLN A 316 5.05 -33.22 26.82
N ILE A 317 3.88 -33.48 27.39
CA ILE A 317 3.73 -34.34 28.56
C ILE A 317 4.11 -35.78 28.22
N CYS A 318 3.58 -36.33 27.11
CA CYS A 318 3.90 -37.69 26.65
C CYS A 318 5.41 -37.84 26.37
N ARG A 319 6.02 -36.85 25.71
CA ARG A 319 7.46 -36.84 25.39
C ARG A 319 8.36 -36.89 26.63
N LYS A 320 7.88 -36.52 27.82
CA LYS A 320 8.66 -36.66 29.07
C LYS A 320 8.97 -38.12 29.40
N TYR A 321 8.04 -39.03 29.10
CA TYR A 321 8.12 -40.45 29.45
C TYR A 321 8.76 -41.33 28.35
N GLU A 322 9.08 -40.73 27.21
CA GLU A 322 9.76 -41.43 26.11
C GLU A 322 11.26 -41.61 26.42
N THR A 323 11.79 -42.76 26.01
CA THR A 323 13.23 -43.07 26.16
C THR A 323 14.08 -42.17 25.27
N GLN A 324 15.39 -42.09 25.52
CA GLN A 324 16.29 -41.29 24.68
C GLN A 324 16.33 -41.85 23.25
N ASP A 325 16.30 -43.17 23.09
CA ASP A 325 16.27 -43.82 21.78
C ASP A 325 15.00 -43.45 21.01
N GLU A 326 13.83 -43.43 21.65
CA GLU A 326 12.58 -42.98 21.04
C GLU A 326 12.56 -41.47 20.70
N LYS A 327 13.33 -40.64 21.42
CA LYS A 327 13.43 -39.19 21.20
C LYS A 327 14.39 -38.82 20.08
N ILE A 328 15.42 -39.65 19.87
CA ILE A 328 16.54 -39.40 18.96
C ILE A 328 16.36 -40.15 17.65
N LEU A 329 15.68 -41.31 17.63
CA LEU A 329 15.50 -42.07 16.39
C LEU A 329 14.78 -41.20 15.33
N PRO A 330 15.43 -40.92 14.19
CA PRO A 330 14.70 -40.57 12.99
C PRO A 330 13.73 -41.71 12.74
N MET A 331 12.44 -41.40 12.59
CA MET A 331 11.43 -42.43 12.35
C MET A 331 11.89 -43.26 11.17
N ILE A 332 12.16 -44.54 11.42
CA ILE A 332 12.76 -45.50 10.50
C ILE A 332 12.20 -45.25 9.09
N ASP A 333 13.14 -45.03 8.19
CA ASP A 333 13.05 -44.56 6.83
C ASP A 333 11.70 -44.58 6.11
N ASN A 334 11.54 -43.49 5.35
CA ASN A 334 10.74 -43.26 4.16
C ASN A 334 10.67 -44.43 3.15
N HIS A 335 10.22 -45.59 3.57
CA HIS A 335 9.60 -46.55 2.68
C HIS A 335 8.10 -46.38 2.83
N PRO A 336 7.43 -45.67 1.88
CA PRO A 336 6.01 -45.88 1.75
C PRO A 336 5.81 -47.39 1.70
N MET A 337 4.90 -47.89 2.53
CA MET A 337 4.53 -49.29 2.54
C MET A 337 4.09 -49.61 1.11
N ARG A 338 5.02 -50.13 0.30
CA ARG A 338 4.78 -50.44 -1.11
C ARG A 338 3.97 -51.72 -1.05
N LEU A 339 2.67 -51.58 -0.85
CA LEU A 339 1.75 -52.66 -1.13
C LEU A 339 2.01 -53.03 -2.59
N SER A 340 2.53 -54.24 -2.78
CA SER A 340 2.57 -54.89 -4.08
C SER A 340 1.13 -55.10 -4.52
N ILE A 341 0.59 -54.12 -5.25
CA ILE A 341 -0.70 -54.25 -5.92
C ILE A 341 -0.39 -54.94 -7.24
N THR A 342 -0.75 -56.21 -7.33
CA THR A 342 -1.10 -56.84 -8.61
C THR A 342 -2.26 -56.05 -9.18
N ASP A 343 -2.10 -55.60 -10.43
CA ASP A 343 -3.16 -55.02 -11.26
C ASP A 343 -4.47 -55.78 -11.05
N ASP A 344 -5.41 -55.17 -10.36
CA ASP A 344 -6.81 -55.33 -10.69
C ASP A 344 -7.63 -54.18 -10.12
N ASN A 345 -8.49 -53.68 -11.00
CA ASN A 345 -9.34 -52.52 -10.84
C ASN A 345 -10.37 -52.75 -9.71
N ASP A 346 -10.37 -51.87 -8.69
CA ASP A 346 -11.53 -51.46 -7.86
C ASP A 346 -11.19 -51.08 -6.40
N VAL A 347 -10.19 -50.22 -6.14
CA VAL A 347 -9.97 -49.69 -4.77
C VAL A 347 -9.64 -48.19 -4.76
N LEU A 348 -10.60 -47.35 -5.16
CA LEU A 348 -10.51 -45.88 -5.00
C LEU A 348 -10.68 -45.34 -3.56
N PRO A 349 -11.32 -46.02 -2.58
CA PRO A 349 -11.45 -45.45 -1.23
C PRO A 349 -10.15 -45.51 -0.41
N LEU A 350 -9.38 -46.60 -0.54
CA LEU A 350 -8.23 -46.84 0.34
C LEU A 350 -7.03 -45.96 -0.01
N GLN A 351 -6.84 -45.63 -1.29
CA GLN A 351 -5.73 -44.79 -1.75
C GLN A 351 -5.85 -43.33 -1.27
N THR A 352 -7.08 -42.83 -1.17
CA THR A 352 -7.37 -41.48 -0.64
C THR A 352 -7.21 -41.46 0.88
N VAL A 353 -7.71 -42.49 1.56
CA VAL A 353 -7.55 -42.69 3.02
C VAL A 353 -6.06 -42.80 3.39
N VAL A 354 -5.27 -43.57 2.65
CA VAL A 354 -3.83 -43.72 2.91
C VAL A 354 -3.08 -42.38 2.75
N LYS A 355 -3.47 -41.52 1.80
CA LYS A 355 -2.92 -40.16 1.69
C LYS A 355 -3.26 -39.28 2.90
N ASP A 356 -4.51 -39.30 3.36
CA ASP A 356 -4.97 -38.48 4.50
C ASP A 356 -4.31 -38.92 5.82
N PHE A 357 -4.04 -40.22 5.99
CA PHE A 357 -3.41 -40.76 7.19
C PHE A 357 -1.89 -40.88 7.10
N GLN A 358 -1.27 -40.62 5.94
CA GLN A 358 0.19 -40.73 5.75
C GLN A 358 0.97 -39.96 6.82
N HIS A 359 0.46 -38.79 7.23
CA HIS A 359 1.07 -37.93 8.26
C HIS A 359 0.89 -38.45 9.70
N THR A 360 -0.03 -39.39 9.95
CA THR A 360 -0.29 -39.98 11.28
C THR A 360 0.16 -41.43 11.42
N ILE A 361 0.50 -42.12 10.32
CA ILE A 361 1.04 -43.50 10.35
C ILE A 361 2.21 -43.61 11.32
N ASN A 362 3.09 -42.62 11.29
CA ASN A 362 4.25 -42.52 12.15
C ASN A 362 3.87 -42.43 13.64
N PHE A 363 2.87 -41.62 13.98
CA PHE A 363 2.32 -41.54 15.33
C PHE A 363 1.78 -42.90 15.81
N TRP A 364 1.02 -43.60 14.96
CA TRP A 364 0.48 -44.92 15.28
C TRP A 364 1.56 -46.01 15.43
N ARG A 365 2.60 -45.99 14.59
CA ARG A 365 3.77 -46.88 14.75
C ARG A 365 4.43 -46.69 16.11
N ARG A 366 4.60 -45.44 16.54
CA ARG A 366 5.20 -45.11 17.84
C ARG A 366 4.37 -45.66 19.01
N ILE A 367 3.06 -45.52 18.93
CA ILE A 367 2.14 -46.12 19.91
C ILE A 367 2.25 -47.65 19.90
N GLY A 368 2.28 -48.27 18.72
CA GLY A 368 2.41 -49.72 18.57
C GLY A 368 3.69 -50.27 19.21
N PHE A 369 4.84 -49.63 18.97
CA PHE A 369 6.09 -50.00 19.61
C PHE A 369 6.03 -49.88 21.13
N THR A 370 5.45 -48.78 21.64
CA THR A 370 5.26 -48.59 23.08
C THR A 370 4.41 -49.71 23.68
N GLN A 371 3.33 -50.11 22.99
CA GLN A 371 2.46 -51.19 23.45
C GLN A 371 3.22 -52.52 23.54
N ILE A 372 4.02 -52.87 22.52
CA ILE A 372 4.82 -54.09 22.52
C ILE A 372 5.78 -54.10 23.72
N ILE A 373 6.55 -53.03 23.91
CA ILE A 373 7.49 -52.90 25.03
C ILE A 373 6.75 -53.03 26.37
N THR A 374 5.58 -52.37 26.54
CA THR A 374 4.81 -52.47 27.78
C THR A 374 4.26 -53.87 28.04
N THR A 375 3.93 -54.64 27.00
CA THR A 375 3.49 -56.03 27.16
C THR A 375 4.64 -56.96 27.55
N GLU A 376 5.82 -56.75 26.99
CA GLU A 376 7.04 -57.49 27.30
C GLU A 376 7.48 -57.23 28.75
N LEU A 377 7.60 -55.97 29.15
CA LEU A 377 7.92 -55.58 30.53
C LEU A 377 6.92 -56.13 31.55
N ARG A 378 5.63 -56.20 31.18
CA ARG A 378 4.60 -56.82 32.02
C ARG A 378 4.82 -58.32 32.17
N GLY A 379 5.21 -59.00 31.10
CA GLY A 379 5.58 -60.41 31.11
C GLY A 379 6.75 -60.69 32.06
N GLU A 380 7.85 -59.95 31.92
CA GLU A 380 9.03 -60.07 32.79
C GLU A 380 8.69 -59.78 34.25
N LYS A 381 7.93 -58.71 34.52
CA LYS A 381 7.46 -58.39 35.88
C LYS A 381 6.68 -59.55 36.49
N ASN A 382 5.78 -60.18 35.73
CA ASN A 382 5.01 -61.31 36.23
C ASN A 382 5.91 -62.52 36.55
N GLN A 383 6.91 -62.80 35.71
CA GLN A 383 7.90 -63.85 35.97
C GLN A 383 8.71 -63.57 37.23
N LEU A 384 9.22 -62.34 37.40
CA LEU A 384 9.95 -61.92 38.59
C LEU A 384 9.09 -62.02 39.86
N ILE A 385 7.79 -61.67 39.78
CA ILE A 385 6.86 -61.84 40.91
C ILE A 385 6.71 -63.31 41.28
N ILE A 386 6.59 -64.21 40.29
CA ILE A 386 6.50 -65.66 40.53
C ILE A 386 7.79 -66.16 41.19
N GLN A 387 8.96 -65.79 40.67
CA GLN A 387 10.25 -66.14 41.25
C GLN A 387 10.41 -65.60 42.68
N ALA A 388 10.07 -64.33 42.93
CA ALA A 388 10.12 -63.72 44.25
C ALA A 388 9.18 -64.42 45.24
N ASN A 389 7.99 -64.83 44.81
CA ASN A 389 7.07 -65.61 45.63
C ASN A 389 7.62 -67.00 45.94
N ASN A 390 8.27 -67.66 44.98
CA ASN A 390 8.92 -68.95 45.18
C ASN A 390 10.11 -68.84 46.16
N LEU A 391 10.98 -67.85 46.00
CA LEU A 391 12.05 -67.55 46.95
C LEU A 391 11.50 -67.25 48.35
N ARG A 392 10.44 -66.45 48.45
CA ARG A 392 9.77 -66.18 49.73
C ARG A 392 9.20 -67.45 50.38
N LYS A 393 8.68 -68.39 49.59
CA LYS A 393 8.24 -69.72 50.08
C LYS A 393 9.42 -70.57 50.54
N LEU A 394 10.54 -70.55 49.82
CA LEU A 394 11.76 -71.28 50.19
C LEU A 394 12.37 -70.73 51.49
N VAL A 395 12.52 -69.40 51.61
CA VAL A 395 12.96 -68.75 52.85
C VAL A 395 12.04 -69.08 54.02
N LYS A 396 10.72 -69.08 53.81
CA LYS A 396 9.76 -69.52 54.85
C LYS A 396 9.99 -70.97 55.27
N ARG A 397 10.33 -71.89 54.34
CA ARG A 397 10.64 -73.28 54.69
C ARG A 397 11.96 -73.40 55.45
N CYS A 398 13.02 -72.72 55.02
CA CYS A 398 14.30 -72.72 55.74
C CYS A 398 14.15 -72.19 57.17
N LEU A 399 13.37 -71.11 57.36
CA LEU A 399 13.07 -70.59 58.70
C LEU A 399 12.25 -71.57 59.55
N ILE A 400 11.36 -72.37 58.94
CA ILE A 400 10.63 -73.43 59.65
C ILE A 400 11.56 -74.57 60.03
N ASP A 401 12.45 -75.01 59.13
CA ASP A 401 13.44 -76.06 59.42
C ASP A 401 14.43 -75.63 60.52
N ASP A 402 14.85 -74.37 60.56
CA ASP A 402 15.67 -73.84 61.66
C ASP A 402 14.91 -73.79 63.00
N THR A 403 13.59 -73.53 62.98
CA THR A 403 12.76 -73.65 64.20
C THR A 403 12.50 -75.11 64.61
N VAL A 404 12.55 -76.06 63.67
CA VAL A 404 12.43 -77.49 63.96
C VAL A 404 13.78 -78.07 64.45
N GLN A 405 14.92 -77.54 63.97
CA GLN A 405 16.24 -77.90 64.51
C GLN A 405 16.50 -77.30 65.91
N LEU A 406 15.94 -76.14 66.25
CA LEU A 406 15.99 -75.60 67.62
C LEU A 406 15.01 -76.27 68.61
N SER A 407 14.04 -77.06 68.12
CA SER A 407 13.12 -77.84 68.96
C SER A 407 13.46 -79.33 69.06
N TYR A 408 14.49 -79.79 68.34
CA TYR A 408 15.06 -81.13 68.45
C TYR A 408 16.52 -81.10 68.93
N THR A 409 16.73 -80.62 70.16
CA THR A 409 17.78 -81.16 71.03
C THR A 409 17.17 -81.76 72.30
N PRO A 410 16.81 -83.06 72.31
CA PRO A 410 16.78 -83.85 73.52
C PRO A 410 18.01 -84.76 73.51
N SER A 411 19.14 -84.27 74.01
CA SER A 411 20.21 -85.16 74.46
C SER A 411 20.02 -85.41 75.95
N LYS A 412 19.40 -86.55 76.25
CA LYS A 412 19.66 -87.29 77.48
C LYS A 412 21.13 -87.73 77.43
N MET A 413 21.90 -87.40 78.45
CA MET A 413 22.93 -88.28 78.98
C MET A 413 23.21 -87.88 80.43
N THR A 414 22.88 -88.80 81.33
CA THR A 414 23.51 -89.07 82.64
C THR A 414 23.88 -87.92 83.57
#